data_AF-A0A844U2J3-F1
#
_entry.id   AF-A0A844U2J3-F1
#
_cell.length_a   1.000
_cell.length_b   1.000
_cell.length_c   1.000
_cell.angle_alpha   90.00
_cell.angle_beta   90.00
_cell.angle_gamma   90.00
#
_symmetry.space_group_name_H-M   'P 1'
#
loop_
_entity.id
_entity.type
_entity.pdbx_description
1 polymer ?
#
loop_
_entity_poly.entity_id
_entity_poly.type
_entity_poly.pdbx_seq_one_letter_code
_entity_poly.pdbx_strand_id
1 'polypeptide(L)' 'MKYGLGRVDTTEEHNLIFLDVSFCPNLNIMSSIEVLKKLKNLKQVNITLKKKELELVLEALPNVYINSNKFKKEN' A
#
# COMPACT_ATOMS: atom_id res chain seq x y z
N MET A 1 38.50 -9.13 -13.05
CA MET A 1 37.44 -8.20 -13.50
C MET A 1 36.51 -7.97 -12.31
N LYS A 2 36.30 -6.72 -11.91
CA LYS A 2 35.55 -6.37 -10.69
C LYS A 2 34.06 -6.57 -10.96
N TYR A 3 33.38 -7.39 -10.16
CA TYR A 3 31.92 -7.39 -10.12
C TYR A 3 31.51 -6.03 -9.57
N GLY A 4 31.07 -5.13 -10.43
CA GLY A 4 30.44 -3.90 -10.01
C GLY A 4 29.18 -4.29 -9.25
N LEU A 5 29.22 -4.18 -7.91
CA LEU A 5 28.02 -4.02 -7.10
C LEU A 5 27.42 -2.67 -7.50
N GLY A 6 26.70 -2.66 -8.61
CA GLY A 6 25.83 -1.56 -8.97
C GLY A 6 24.86 -1.41 -7.82
N ARG A 7 25.04 -0.36 -7.02
CA ARG A 7 23.92 0.19 -6.26
C ARG A 7 22.85 0.47 -7.30
N VAL A 8 21.80 -0.34 -7.32
CA VAL A 8 20.56 0.08 -7.96
C VAL A 8 20.03 1.18 -7.05
N ASP A 9 20.44 2.41 -7.34
CA ASP A 9 19.65 3.56 -6.95
C ASP A 9 18.31 3.41 -7.68
N THR A 10 17.34 2.79 -7.01
CA THR A 10 15.94 2.87 -7.37
C THR A 10 15.47 4.28 -7.01
N THR A 11 16.01 5.29 -7.70
CA THR A 11 15.27 6.53 -7.98
C THR A 11 14.13 6.22 -8.96
N GLU A 12 13.45 5.10 -8.76
CA GLU A 12 12.23 4.74 -9.47
C GLU A 12 11.15 5.59 -8.83
N GLU A 13 10.79 6.66 -9.52
CA GLU A 13 9.48 7.27 -9.35
C GLU A 13 8.45 6.13 -9.45
N HIS A 14 7.97 5.66 -8.29
CA HIS A 14 7.01 4.59 -8.23
C HIS A 14 5.71 5.13 -8.83
N ASN A 15 5.52 4.88 -10.14
CA ASN A 15 4.36 5.27 -10.91
C ASN A 15 3.13 4.39 -10.65
N LEU A 16 3.08 3.76 -9.47
CA LEU A 16 1.95 2.95 -9.07
C LEU A 16 0.76 3.85 -8.77
N ILE A 17 -0.23 3.86 -9.66
CA ILE A 17 -1.45 4.67 -9.54
C ILE A 17 -2.54 3.92 -8.77
N PHE A 18 -2.60 2.60 -8.93
CA PHE A 18 -3.61 1.73 -8.34
C PHE A 18 -2.96 0.51 -7.68
N LEU A 19 -3.44 0.14 -6.49
CA LEU A 19 -2.99 -1.05 -5.76
C LEU A 19 -4.20 -1.82 -5.22
N ASP A 20 -4.31 -3.11 -5.53
CA ASP A 20 -5.30 -4.00 -4.92
C ASP A 20 -4.62 -5.05 -4.05
N VAL A 21 -4.93 -4.98 -2.75
CA VAL A 21 -4.49 -5.92 -1.72
C VAL A 21 -5.67 -6.36 -0.85
N SER A 22 -6.89 -6.27 -1.39
CA SER A 22 -8.12 -6.61 -0.67
C SER A 22 -8.18 -8.07 -0.24
N PHE A 23 -7.51 -8.98 -0.96
CA PHE A 23 -7.43 -10.41 -0.67
C PHE A 23 -6.12 -10.84 0.01
N CYS A 24 -5.50 -9.96 0.79
CA CYS A 24 -4.29 -10.28 1.56
C CYS A 24 -4.62 -10.42 3.06
N PRO A 25 -5.04 -11.60 3.56
CA PRO A 25 -5.54 -11.78 4.94
C PRO A 25 -4.46 -11.57 6.02
N ASN A 26 -3.19 -11.72 5.65
CA ASN A 26 -2.05 -11.54 6.54
C ASN A 26 -1.40 -10.15 6.39
N LEU A 27 -1.98 -9.25 5.59
CA LEU A 27 -1.45 -7.91 5.42
C LEU A 27 -1.63 -7.11 6.72
N ASN A 28 -0.52 -6.65 7.28
CA ASN A 28 -0.54 -5.76 8.43
C ASN A 28 -0.47 -4.31 7.96
N ILE A 29 -1.63 -3.65 7.96
CA ILE A 29 -1.81 -2.25 7.53
C ILE A 29 -0.87 -1.31 8.28
N MET A 30 -0.68 -1.52 9.59
CA MET A 30 0.16 -0.63 10.41
C MET A 30 1.61 -0.60 9.93
N SER A 31 2.15 -1.74 9.49
CA SER A 31 3.50 -1.80 8.91
C SER A 31 3.53 -1.34 7.46
N SER A 32 2.46 -1.54 6.70
CA SER A 32 2.41 -1.24 5.26
C SER A 32 2.17 0.25 4.96
N ILE A 33 1.55 0.99 5.88
CA ILE A 33 1.17 2.40 5.67
C ILE A 33 2.37 3.30 5.35
N GLU A 34 3.52 3.05 5.98
CA GLU A 34 4.75 3.82 5.76
C GLU A 34 5.36 3.53 4.38
N VAL A 35 5.08 2.36 3.81
CA VAL A 35 5.44 2.04 2.42
C VAL A 35 4.46 2.73 1.46
N LEU A 36 3.15 2.68 1.75
CA LEU A 36 2.13 3.32 0.92
C LEU A 36 2.35 4.84 0.81
N LYS A 37 2.79 5.51 1.87
CA LYS A 37 3.14 6.95 1.86
C LYS A 37 4.25 7.30 0.87
N LYS A 38 5.16 6.37 0.59
CA LYS A 38 6.26 6.60 -0.38
C LYS A 38 5.77 6.56 -1.83
N LEU A 39 4.59 5.99 -2.08
CA LEU A 39 3.98 5.89 -3.40
C LEU A 39 3.27 7.20 -3.76
N LYS A 40 4.04 8.22 -4.11
CA LYS A 40 3.54 9.60 -4.37
C LYS A 40 2.47 9.69 -5.46
N ASN A 41 2.47 8.75 -6.41
CA ASN A 41 1.54 8.72 -7.53
C ASN A 41 0.31 7.84 -7.28
N LEU A 42 0.22 7.18 -6.12
CA LEU A 42 -0.91 6.34 -5.77
C LEU A 42 -2.18 7.20 -5.67
N LYS A 43 -3.21 6.83 -6.41
CA LYS A 43 -4.52 7.50 -6.43
C LYS A 43 -5.60 6.63 -5.81
N GLN A 44 -5.46 5.31 -5.88
CA GLN A 44 -6.45 4.40 -5.35
C GLN A 44 -5.81 3.15 -4.74
N VAL A 45 -6.37 2.72 -3.60
CA VAL A 45 -6.03 1.45 -2.98
C VAL A 45 -7.30 0.67 -2.61
N ASN A 46 -7.36 -0.60 -3.02
CA ASN A 46 -8.35 -1.55 -2.55
C ASN A 46 -7.71 -2.38 -1.43
N ILE A 47 -8.27 -2.32 -0.21
CA ILE A 47 -7.63 -2.92 0.97
C ILE A 47 -8.65 -3.31 2.03
N THR A 48 -8.48 -4.49 2.63
CA THR A 48 -9.35 -4.93 3.72
C THR A 48 -8.90 -4.25 5.03
N LEU A 49 -9.75 -3.40 5.61
CA LEU A 49 -9.47 -2.69 6.85
C LEU A 49 -10.46 -3.07 7.96
N LYS A 50 -9.99 -3.08 9.20
CA LYS A 50 -10.85 -3.05 10.38
C LYS A 50 -11.32 -1.61 10.63
N LYS A 51 -12.44 -1.44 11.35
CA LYS A 51 -13.00 -0.12 11.66
C LYS A 51 -11.98 0.85 12.29
N LYS A 52 -11.16 0.34 13.21
CA LYS A 52 -10.10 1.12 13.89
C LYS A 52 -8.90 1.49 13.00
N GLU A 53 -8.72 0.80 11.88
CA GLU A 53 -7.61 1.04 10.95
C GLU A 53 -7.99 2.12 9.93
N LEU A 54 -9.28 2.25 9.62
CA LEU A 54 -9.78 3.20 8.61
C LEU A 54 -9.36 4.65 8.88
N GLU A 55 -9.53 5.13 10.11
CA GLU A 55 -9.17 6.50 10.51
C GLU A 55 -7.67 6.75 10.26
N LEU A 56 -6.82 5.81 10.67
CA LEU A 56 -5.37 5.89 10.48
C LEU A 56 -4.97 5.90 9.00
N VAL A 57 -5.62 5.08 8.16
CA VAL A 57 -5.30 5.06 6.72
C VAL A 57 -5.74 6.35 6.03
N LEU A 58 -6.90 6.92 6.41
CA LEU A 58 -7.37 8.19 5.87
C LEU A 58 -6.45 9.36 6.26
N GLU A 59 -5.97 9.39 7.51
CA GLU A 59 -4.99 10.38 7.96
C GLU A 59 -3.63 10.25 7.26
N ALA A 60 -3.18 9.01 7.05
CA ALA A 60 -1.89 8.75 6.42
C ALA A 60 -1.87 8.97 4.90
N LEU A 61 -3.00 8.71 4.23
CA LEU A 61 -3.14 8.75 2.78
C LEU A 61 -4.30 9.69 2.38
N PRO A 62 -4.25 10.99 2.74
CA PRO A 62 -5.39 11.89 2.60
C PRO A 62 -5.79 12.17 1.15
N ASN A 63 -4.89 11.90 0.19
CA ASN A 63 -5.10 12.13 -1.24
C ASN A 63 -5.33 10.84 -2.04
N VAL A 64 -5.53 9.70 -1.36
CA VAL A 64 -5.73 8.39 -1.98
C VAL A 64 -7.16 7.94 -1.74
N TYR A 65 -7.85 7.54 -2.81
CA TYR A 65 -9.16 6.92 -2.69
C TYR A 65 -9.01 5.50 -2.11
N ILE A 66 -9.65 5.25 -0.97
CA ILE A 66 -9.59 3.97 -0.28
C ILE A 66 -10.91 3.24 -0.50
N ASN A 67 -10.86 2.11 -1.19
CA ASN A 67 -11.95 1.16 -1.23
C ASN A 67 -11.67 0.05 -0.22
N SER A 68 -12.50 -0.05 0.82
CA SER A 68 -12.36 -1.10 1.83
C SER A 68 -13.52 -2.07 1.82
N ASN A 69 -13.21 -3.31 1.44
CA ASN A 69 -14.14 -4.42 1.54
C ASN A 69 -13.96 -5.13 2.89
N LYS A 70 -15.07 -5.54 3.51
CA LYS A 70 -15.02 -6.56 4.57
C LYS A 70 -14.71 -7.89 3.92
N PHE A 71 -13.66 -8.58 4.36
CA PHE A 71 -13.42 -9.97 3.98
C PHE A 71 -14.66 -10.80 4.38
N LYS A 72 -15.44 -11.24 3.39
CA LYS A 72 -16.41 -12.31 3.58
C LYS A 72 -15.61 -13.60 3.43
N LYS A 73 -15.44 -14.32 4.54
CA LYS A 73 -14.92 -15.68 4.48
C LYS A 73 -15.96 -16.49 3.71
N GLU A 74 -15.66 -16.91 2.49
CA GLU A 74 -16.45 -17.94 1.82
C GLU A 74 -16.32 -19.22 2.67
N ASN A 75 -17.47 -19.79 3.03
CA ASN A 75 -17.59 -20.98 3.88
C ASN A 75 -17.21 -22.25 3.12
#